data_AF-A0AAN5Z0V9-F1
#
_entry.id   AF-A0AAN5Z0V9-F1
#
_cell.length_a   1.000
_cell.length_b   1.000
_cell.length_c   1.000
_cell.angle_alpha   90.00
_cell.angle_beta   90.00
_cell.angle_gamma   90.00
#
_symmetry.space_group_name_H-M   'P 1'
#
loop_
_entity.id
_entity.type
_entity.pdbx_description
1 polymer ?
#
loop_
_entity_poly.entity_id
_entity_poly.type
_entity_poly.pdbx_seq_one_letter_code
_entity_poly.pdbx_strand_id
1 'polypeptide(L)'
;MIYAAQDTLDPYPSIILVSPEYLTSSPWKKAITTLRDDRVVDRIVVDEAHLVLKPDERISLKNIGEATKHLAPCRILMTATLPKASEAEFCSVLDIDNPYFVRRSTNRPNLRFQWVQCAPDITDQLAAASTPGV
;
A
#
# COMPACT_ATOMS: atom_id res chain seq x y z
N MET A 1 1.27 -13.93 2.95
CA MET A 1 2.22 -14.60 2.04
C MET A 1 3.55 -13.88 2.15
N ILE A 2 4.65 -14.63 2.22
CA ILE A 2 6.01 -14.08 2.14
C ILE A 2 6.66 -14.68 0.89
N TYR A 3 7.13 -13.83 -0.03
CA TYR A 3 7.83 -14.25 -1.25
C TYR A 3 9.18 -13.56 -1.31
N ALA A 4 10.23 -14.29 -1.66
CA ALA A 4 11.60 -13.80 -1.71
C ALA A 4 12.16 -14.03 -3.11
N ALA A 5 12.57 -12.96 -3.79
CA ALA A 5 13.29 -13.05 -5.06
C ALA A 5 14.80 -13.00 -4.77
N GLN A 6 15.53 -14.08 -5.11
CA GLN A 6 16.98 -14.14 -4.96
C GLN A 6 17.69 -13.85 -6.28
N ASP A 7 18.74 -13.05 -6.20
CA ASP A 7 19.78 -13.01 -7.22
C ASP A 7 20.85 -14.05 -6.86
N THR A 8 21.44 -14.70 -7.87
CA THR A 8 22.29 -15.90 -7.67
C THR A 8 23.64 -15.61 -6.98
N LEU A 9 23.97 -14.35 -6.74
CA LEU A 9 25.25 -13.87 -6.23
C LEU A 9 25.20 -13.36 -4.78
N ASP A 10 24.01 -13.15 -4.20
CA ASP A 10 23.85 -12.59 -2.86
C ASP A 10 23.21 -13.63 -1.91
N PRO A 11 23.69 -13.77 -0.65
CA PRO A 11 23.08 -14.70 0.31
C PRO A 11 21.67 -14.25 0.75
N TYR A 12 21.28 -13.00 0.48
CA TYR A 12 19.98 -12.45 0.81
C TYR A 12 19.14 -12.17 -0.45
N PRO A 13 17.83 -12.41 -0.41
CA PRO A 13 16.93 -12.00 -1.50
C PRO A 13 16.93 -10.48 -1.66
N SER A 14 16.96 -10.00 -2.90
CA SER A 14 16.94 -8.56 -3.22
C SER A 14 15.59 -7.92 -2.92
N ILE A 15 14.50 -8.70 -2.94
CA ILE A 15 13.14 -8.23 -2.64
C ILE A 15 12.40 -9.30 -1.82
N ILE A 16 11.78 -8.87 -0.73
CA ILE A 16 10.86 -9.68 0.07
C ILE A 16 9.49 -9.02 0.04
N LEU A 17 8.49 -9.71 -0.50
CA LEU A 17 7.10 -9.29 -0.49
C LEU A 17 6.42 -9.88 0.74
N VAL A 18 5.71 -9.04 1.50
CA VAL A 18 5.04 -9.41 2.73
C VAL A 18 3.65 -8.84 2.72
N SER A 19 2.66 -9.68 2.99
CA SER A 19 1.31 -9.20 3.14
C SER A 19 1.08 -8.57 4.54
N PRO A 20 0.30 -7.48 4.64
CA PRO A 20 0.19 -6.69 5.88
C PRO A 20 -0.20 -7.48 7.13
N GLU A 21 -1.01 -8.52 6.97
CA GLU A 21 -1.43 -9.41 8.06
C GLU A 21 -0.27 -10.15 8.76
N TYR A 22 0.92 -10.24 8.15
CA TYR A 22 2.11 -10.82 8.78
C TYR A 22 2.96 -9.81 9.54
N LEU A 23 2.73 -8.50 9.36
CA LEU A 23 3.53 -7.44 9.98
C LEU A 23 3.49 -7.46 11.51
N THR A 24 2.40 -7.97 12.08
CA THR A 24 2.24 -8.10 13.53
C THR A 24 2.75 -9.42 14.09
N SER A 25 3.06 -10.39 13.23
CA SER A 25 3.45 -11.73 13.65
C SER A 25 4.84 -11.74 14.31
N SER A 26 4.98 -12.52 15.39
CA SER A 26 6.25 -12.67 16.11
C SER A 26 7.40 -13.19 15.21
N PRO A 27 7.18 -14.20 14.34
CA PRO A 27 8.24 -14.67 13.44
C PRO A 27 8.75 -13.59 12.49
N TRP A 28 7.84 -12.78 11.93
CA TRP A 28 8.20 -11.66 11.07
C TRP A 28 9.03 -10.62 11.82
N LYS A 29 8.54 -10.18 12.99
CA LYS A 29 9.26 -9.18 13.81
C LYS A 29 10.67 -9.63 14.14
N LYS A 30 10.86 -10.90 14.49
CA LYS A 30 12.19 -11.45 14.77
C LYS A 30 13.07 -11.43 13.53
N ALA A 31 12.57 -11.94 12.40
CA ALA A 31 13.32 -12.00 11.15
C ALA A 31 13.74 -10.61 10.64
N ILE A 32 12.81 -9.65 10.59
CA ILE A 32 13.10 -8.31 10.08
C ILE A 32 14.01 -7.51 11.02
N THR A 33 13.94 -7.76 12.33
CA THR A 33 14.86 -7.17 13.31
C THR A 33 16.28 -7.67 13.08
N THR A 34 16.48 -8.98 12.86
CA THR A 34 17.79 -9.53 12.53
C THR A 34 18.35 -8.94 11.24
N LEU A 35 17.55 -8.88 10.17
CA LEU A 35 17.99 -8.28 8.90
C LEU A 35 18.33 -6.78 9.03
N ARG A 36 17.57 -6.04 9.84
CA ARG A 36 17.87 -4.64 10.16
C ARG A 36 19.19 -4.52 10.92
N ASP A 37 19.40 -5.36 11.92
CA ASP A 37 20.60 -5.31 12.78
C ASP A 37 21.87 -5.70 12.00
N ASP A 38 21.74 -6.63 11.06
CA ASP A 38 22.77 -7.01 10.10
C ASP A 38 22.98 -5.93 9.00
N ARG A 39 22.19 -4.85 9.01
CA ARG A 39 22.21 -3.74 8.05
C ARG A 39 22.04 -4.16 6.59
N VAL A 40 21.27 -5.22 6.35
CA VAL A 40 20.98 -5.70 4.99
C VAL A 40 19.64 -5.19 4.43
N VAL A 41 18.89 -4.41 5.23
CA VAL A 41 17.63 -3.78 4.80
C VAL A 41 17.85 -2.31 4.49
N ASP A 42 17.95 -1.99 3.19
CA ASP A 42 18.11 -0.60 2.75
C ASP A 42 16.80 0.19 2.72
N ARG A 43 15.70 -0.48 2.37
CA ARG A 43 14.43 0.18 2.06
C ARG A 43 13.23 -0.65 2.47
N ILE A 44 12.15 0.04 2.85
CA ILE A 44 10.81 -0.53 2.95
C ILE A 44 9.89 0.17 1.98
N VAL A 45 9.17 -0.63 1.20
CA VAL A 45 8.15 -0.16 0.28
C VAL A 45 6.78 -0.60 0.80
N VAL A 46 5.86 0.35 0.98
CA VAL A 46 4.47 0.06 1.29
C VAL A 46 3.64 0.37 0.05
N ASP A 47 3.08 -0.67 -0.54
CA ASP A 47 2.15 -0.54 -1.66
C ASP A 47 0.73 -0.28 -1.17
N GLU A 48 -0.07 0.40 -2.00
CA GLU A 48 -1.41 0.89 -1.70
C GLU A 48 -1.52 1.56 -0.32
N ALA A 49 -0.51 2.35 0.03
CA ALA A 49 -0.37 2.92 1.36
C ALA A 49 -1.58 3.78 1.76
N HIS A 50 -2.31 4.35 0.80
CA HIS A 50 -3.50 5.16 1.04
C HIS A 50 -4.61 4.44 1.82
N LEU A 51 -4.61 3.10 1.86
CA LEU A 51 -5.55 2.30 2.64
C LEU A 51 -5.47 2.55 4.15
N VAL A 52 -4.39 3.17 4.66
CA VAL A 52 -4.32 3.58 6.07
C VAL A 52 -5.37 4.62 6.46
N LEU A 53 -5.87 5.40 5.49
CA LEU A 53 -6.96 6.36 5.68
C LEU A 53 -8.34 5.68 5.68
N LYS A 54 -8.39 4.38 5.38
CA LYS A 54 -9.60 3.56 5.33
C LYS A 54 -9.45 2.31 6.21
N PRO A 55 -9.30 2.49 7.53
CA PRO A 55 -8.97 1.40 8.44
C PRO A 55 -10.00 0.27 8.45
N ASP A 56 -11.26 0.56 8.13
CA ASP A 56 -12.34 -0.43 8.07
C ASP A 56 -12.20 -1.38 6.86
N GLU A 57 -11.52 -0.96 5.79
CA GLU A 57 -11.27 -1.79 4.60
C GLU A 57 -10.06 -2.72 4.81
N ARG A 58 -9.11 -2.36 5.70
CA ARG A 58 -7.90 -3.17 5.95
C ARG A 58 -7.27 -2.95 7.33
N ILE A 59 -7.83 -3.60 8.34
CA ILE A 59 -7.39 -3.51 9.75
C ILE A 59 -5.89 -3.78 9.93
N SER A 60 -5.30 -4.67 9.11
CA SER A 60 -3.88 -5.01 9.18
C SER A 60 -2.92 -3.84 8.87
N LEU A 61 -3.42 -2.74 8.29
CA LEU A 61 -2.63 -1.54 8.02
C LEU A 61 -2.68 -0.49 9.13
N LYS A 62 -3.55 -0.63 10.13
CA LYS A 62 -3.79 0.39 11.17
C LYS A 62 -2.52 0.86 11.88
N ASN A 63 -1.52 -0.02 12.02
CA ASN A 63 -0.26 0.26 12.72
C ASN A 63 0.96 0.18 11.79
N ILE A 64 0.79 0.25 10.47
CA ILE A 64 1.90 0.06 9.54
C ILE A 64 2.94 1.18 9.62
N GLY A 65 2.52 2.39 10.01
CA GLY A 65 3.41 3.53 10.27
C GLY A 65 4.47 3.16 11.31
N GLU A 66 4.01 2.92 12.54
CA GLU A 66 4.84 2.46 13.66
C GLU A 66 5.62 1.18 13.35
N ALA A 67 4.97 0.18 12.77
CA ALA A 67 5.60 -1.12 12.51
C ALA A 67 6.77 -1.02 11.52
N THR A 68 6.80 -0.02 10.64
CA THR A 68 7.83 0.13 9.59
C THR A 68 8.81 1.25 9.86
N LYS A 69 8.52 2.17 10.79
CA LYS A 69 9.29 3.39 11.04
C LYS A 69 10.78 3.16 11.28
N HIS A 70 11.13 2.09 12.01
CA HIS A 70 12.51 1.84 12.48
C HIS A 70 13.17 0.63 11.82
N LEU A 71 12.57 0.09 10.76
CA LEU A 71 13.05 -1.14 10.14
C LEU A 71 14.05 -0.90 9.00
N ALA A 72 14.08 0.30 8.42
CA ALA A 72 15.00 0.69 7.36
C ALA A 72 15.28 2.20 7.39
N PRO A 73 16.42 2.67 6.85
CA PRO A 73 16.72 4.10 6.76
C PRO A 73 15.82 4.84 5.78
N CYS A 74 15.20 4.15 4.80
CA CYS A 74 14.35 4.75 3.79
C CYS A 74 12.99 4.03 3.70
N ARG A 75 11.89 4.80 3.77
CA ARG A 75 10.52 4.33 3.52
C ARG A 75 10.00 4.93 2.23
N ILE A 76 9.47 4.10 1.35
CA ILE A 76 8.82 4.47 0.09
C ILE A 76 7.36 4.07 0.19
N LEU A 77 6.46 5.01 -0.08
CA LEU A 77 5.02 4.80 0.06
C LEU A 77 4.38 5.03 -1.30
N MET A 78 3.78 3.97 -1.84
CA MET A 78 3.17 4.00 -3.16
C MET A 78 1.65 4.11 -3.03
N THR A 79 1.07 4.98 -3.85
CA THR A 79 -0.37 5.19 -3.90
C THR A 79 -0.78 5.66 -5.29
N ALA A 80 -1.88 5.12 -5.81
CA ALA A 80 -2.50 5.58 -7.05
C ALA A 80 -3.58 6.64 -6.82
N THR A 81 -4.22 6.65 -5.64
CA THR A 81 -5.52 7.32 -5.43
C THR A 81 -5.50 8.37 -4.33
N LEU A 82 -4.35 8.69 -3.73
CA LEU A 82 -4.27 9.69 -2.64
C LEU A 82 -4.60 11.12 -3.12
N PRO A 83 -5.74 11.70 -2.69
CA PRO A 83 -6.06 13.09 -3.00
C PRO A 83 -5.09 14.04 -2.31
N LYS A 84 -4.79 15.19 -2.92
CA LYS A 84 -3.91 16.21 -2.32
C LYS A 84 -4.41 16.68 -0.95
N ALA A 85 -5.72 16.81 -0.79
CA ALA A 85 -6.34 17.23 0.47
C ALA A 85 -6.10 16.25 1.63
N SER A 86 -5.83 14.98 1.33
CA SER A 86 -5.61 13.93 2.33
C SER A 86 -4.12 13.70 2.64
N GLU A 87 -3.20 14.44 2.03
CA GLU A 87 -1.75 14.26 2.24
C GLU A 87 -1.34 14.51 3.70
N ALA A 88 -1.87 15.55 4.33
CA ALA A 88 -1.54 15.89 5.71
C ALA A 88 -1.99 14.80 6.68
N GLU A 89 -3.21 14.31 6.52
CA GLU A 89 -3.76 13.19 7.30
C GLU A 89 -2.96 11.92 7.05
N PHE A 90 -2.64 11.61 5.80
CA PHE A 90 -1.83 10.47 5.41
C PHE A 90 -0.45 10.48 6.09
N CYS A 91 0.23 11.62 6.10
CA CYS A 91 1.51 11.78 6.79
C CYS A 91 1.37 11.64 8.29
N SER A 92 0.31 12.20 8.88
CA SER A 92 0.04 12.08 10.31
C SER A 92 -0.21 10.63 10.74
N VAL A 93 -1.01 9.87 9.99
CA VAL A 93 -1.34 8.47 10.32
C VAL A 93 -0.11 7.56 10.20
N LEU A 94 0.78 7.84 9.25
CA LEU A 94 1.99 7.04 9.00
C LEU A 94 3.23 7.51 9.74
N ASP A 95 3.09 8.57 10.53
CA ASP A 95 4.14 9.24 11.29
C ASP A 95 5.36 9.57 10.40
N ILE A 96 5.10 10.38 9.37
CA ILE A 96 6.10 10.79 8.37
C ILE A 96 6.36 12.28 8.51
N ASP A 97 7.61 12.60 8.83
CA ASP A 97 8.09 13.97 8.84
C ASP A 97 8.71 14.35 7.49
N ASN A 98 8.34 15.51 6.96
CA ASN A 98 8.92 16.14 5.76
C ASN A 98 9.05 15.19 4.54
N PRO A 99 7.95 14.61 4.04
CA PRO A 99 7.99 13.70 2.90
C PRO A 99 8.37 14.40 1.60
N TYR A 100 9.03 13.65 0.71
CA TYR A 100 9.17 14.05 -0.69
C TYR A 100 8.06 13.43 -1.54
N PHE A 101 7.09 14.25 -1.95
CA PHE A 101 5.99 13.80 -2.81
C PHE A 101 6.37 13.80 -4.29
N VAL A 102 6.34 12.61 -4.90
CA VAL A 102 6.42 12.46 -6.37
C VAL A 102 5.02 12.17 -6.90
N ARG A 103 4.50 13.07 -7.74
CA ARG A 103 3.18 12.91 -8.37
C ARG A 103 3.31 12.87 -9.89
N ARG A 104 2.54 11.98 -10.51
CA ARG A 104 2.42 11.89 -11.97
C ARG A 104 0.99 12.22 -12.39
N SER A 105 0.84 12.74 -13.61
CA SER A 105 -0.48 12.92 -14.22
C SER A 105 -1.21 11.59 -14.32
N THR A 106 -2.50 11.58 -13.97
CA THR A 106 -3.41 10.46 -14.19
C THR A 106 -3.91 10.39 -15.63
N ASN A 107 -3.52 11.34 -16.50
CA ASN A 107 -3.89 11.33 -17.90
C ASN A 107 -3.38 10.07 -18.60
N ARG A 108 -4.29 9.39 -19.31
CA ARG A 108 -4.00 8.19 -20.09
C ARG A 108 -4.31 8.51 -21.56
N PRO A 109 -3.34 9.08 -22.32
CA PRO A 109 -3.57 9.51 -23.70
C PRO A 109 -3.95 8.36 -24.64
N ASN A 110 -3.71 7.12 -24.21
CA ASN A 110 -4.09 5.90 -24.89
C ASN A 110 -5.55 5.47 -24.64
N LEU A 111 -6.31 6.16 -23.78
CA LEU A 111 -7.72 5.86 -23.50
C LEU A 111 -8.64 6.84 -24.26
N ARG A 112 -9.73 6.30 -24.82
CA ARG A 112 -10.84 7.07 -25.39
C ARG A 112 -12.08 6.84 -24.54
N PHE A 113 -12.64 7.91 -23.99
CA PHE A 113 -13.87 7.86 -23.20
C PHE A 113 -15.07 8.09 -24.12
N GLN A 114 -16.12 7.29 -23.98
CA GLN A 114 -17.37 7.41 -24.70
C GLN A 114 -18.54 7.34 -23.72
N TRP A 115 -19.55 8.18 -23.94
CA TRP A 115 -20.81 8.10 -23.22
C TRP A 115 -21.79 7.31 -24.07
N VAL A 116 -22.38 6.27 -23.50
CA VAL A 116 -23.41 5.45 -24.15
C VAL A 116 -24.67 5.54 -23.32
N GLN A 117 -25.81 5.79 -23.97
CA GLN A 117 -27.10 5.74 -23.29
C GLN A 117 -27.40 4.29 -22.93
N CYS A 118 -27.54 4.00 -21.63
CA CYS A 118 -27.95 2.68 -21.18
C CYS A 118 -29.39 2.42 -21.62
N ALA A 119 -29.67 1.21 -22.11
CA ALA A 119 -31.03 0.75 -22.28
C ALA A 119 -31.72 0.67 -20.89
N PRO A 120 -33.04 0.93 -20.80
CA PRO A 120 -33.74 1.07 -19.52
C PRO A 120 -33.59 -0.15 -18.59
N ASP A 121 -33.41 -1.34 -19.17
CA ASP A 121 -33.28 -2.65 -18.53
C ASP A 121 -31.96 -2.86 -17.77
N ILE A 122 -30.90 -2.12 -18.12
CA ILE A 122 -29.60 -2.19 -17.41
C ILE A 122 -29.62 -1.38 -16.11
N THR A 123 -30.39 -0.29 -16.07
CA THR A 123 -30.53 0.57 -14.87
C THR A 123 -31.15 -0.19 -13.70
N ASP A 124 -32.15 -1.04 -13.96
CA ASP A 124 -32.81 -1.86 -12.94
C ASP A 124 -31.88 -2.97 -12.41
N GLN A 125 -31.05 -3.57 -13.26
CA GLN A 125 -30.07 -4.58 -12.86
C GLN A 125 -28.90 -3.99 -12.06
N LEU A 126 -28.44 -2.78 -12.41
CA LEU A 126 -27.39 -2.08 -11.67
C LEU A 126 -27.90 -1.51 -10.33
N ALA A 127 -29.16 -1.07 -10.26
CA ALA A 127 -29.80 -0.67 -9.01
C ALA A 127 -29.97 -1.87 -8.05
N ALA A 128 -30.39 -3.04 -8.56
CA ALA A 128 -30.50 -4.26 -7.78
C ALA A 128 -29.15 -4.76 -7.23
N ALA A 129 -28.07 -4.62 -8.02
CA ALA A 129 -26.71 -5.00 -7.64
C ALA A 129 -26.03 -4.01 -6.65
N SER A 130 -26.62 -2.82 -6.43
CA SER A 130 -26.08 -1.77 -5.54
C SER A 130 -26.74 -1.76 -4.15
N THR A 131 -27.60 -2.74 -3.85
CA THR A 131 -28.18 -2.89 -2.50
C THR A 131 -27.11 -3.43 -1.54
N PRO A 132 -26.79 -2.77 -0.41
CA PRO A 132 -25.90 -3.33 0.59
C PRO A 132 -26.53 -4.61 1.15
N GLY A 133 -25.81 -5.72 1.07
CA GLY A 133 -26.18 -6.93 1.79
C GLY A 133 -26.26 -6.62 3.28
N VAL A 134 -27.44 -6.84 3.85
CA VAL A 134 -27.67 -6.98 5.29
C VAL A 134 -27.03 -8.27 5.77
#